data_AF-A0AAD7BS49-F1
#
_entry.id   AF-A0AAD7BS49-F1
#
_cell.length_a   1.000
_cell.length_b   1.000
_cell.length_c   1.000
_cell.angle_alpha   90.00
_cell.angle_beta   90.00
_cell.angle_gamma   90.00
#
_symmetry.space_group_name_H-M   'P 1'
#
loop_
_entity.id
_entity.type
_entity.pdbx_description
1 polymer ?
#
loop_
_entity_poly.entity_id
_entity_poly.type
_entity_poly.pdbx_seq_one_letter_code
_entity_poly.pdbx_strand_id
1 'polypeptide(L)'
;MLHRALARLRGSPLNLTRVTARTWRAPSSQQMVLNPSKASKALIEVASRPTMPLRLPLTTEAYCLIKMKATMTLAQLEEWAPLSHSTNKDGVDQNTVMQTFGAVNR
;
A
#
# COMPACT_ATOMS: atom_id res chain seq x y z
N MET A 1 -25.26 -23.68 -52.64
CA MET A 1 -24.37 -22.72 -53.31
C MET A 1 -24.86 -21.31 -52.97
N LEU A 2 -23.99 -20.51 -52.34
CA LEU A 2 -23.89 -19.05 -52.37
C LEU A 2 -25.18 -18.20 -52.36
N HIS A 3 -25.38 -17.42 -51.29
CA HIS A 3 -25.23 -15.95 -51.30
C HIS A 3 -26.00 -15.26 -50.16
N ARG A 4 -25.25 -14.57 -49.29
CA ARG A 4 -25.40 -13.14 -48.90
C ARG A 4 -25.05 -12.91 -47.43
N ALA A 5 -23.85 -12.38 -47.24
CA ALA A 5 -23.55 -11.45 -46.17
C ALA A 5 -24.51 -10.25 -46.23
N LEU A 6 -24.96 -9.74 -45.08
CA LEU A 6 -24.77 -8.34 -44.66
C LEU A 6 -25.53 -8.03 -43.36
N ALA A 7 -24.75 -7.45 -42.44
CA ALA A 7 -25.07 -6.25 -41.67
C ALA A 7 -25.99 -6.33 -40.42
N ARG A 8 -25.29 -6.10 -39.29
CA ARG A 8 -25.52 -5.03 -38.31
C ARG A 8 -26.49 -5.26 -37.14
N LEU A 9 -25.85 -5.46 -35.98
CA LEU A 9 -25.96 -4.65 -34.76
C LEU A 9 -27.37 -4.53 -34.13
N ARG A 10 -27.65 -5.39 -33.15
CA ARG A 10 -28.34 -4.97 -31.91
C ARG A 10 -27.62 -5.58 -30.72
N GLY A 11 -27.32 -4.72 -29.75
CA GLY A 11 -26.22 -4.86 -28.79
C GLY A 11 -26.26 -6.12 -27.94
N SER A 12 -25.07 -6.67 -27.71
CA SER A 12 -24.80 -7.56 -26.59
C SER A 12 -25.10 -6.80 -25.30
N PRO A 13 -26.01 -7.26 -24.42
CA PRO A 13 -26.09 -6.72 -23.09
C PRO A 13 -24.78 -7.04 -22.39
N LEU A 14 -23.98 -6.00 -22.15
CA LEU A 14 -22.89 -6.01 -21.20
C LEU A 14 -23.46 -6.54 -19.89
N ASN A 15 -23.04 -7.74 -19.51
CA ASN A 15 -23.42 -8.43 -18.28
C ASN A 15 -22.70 -7.76 -17.10
N LEU A 16 -23.02 -6.48 -16.88
CA LEU A 16 -22.53 -5.63 -15.80
C LEU A 16 -23.42 -5.83 -14.57
N THR A 17 -23.33 -6.99 -13.92
CA THR A 17 -23.70 -7.15 -12.50
C THR A 17 -23.36 -8.56 -12.02
N ARG A 18 -22.07 -8.82 -11.74
CA ARG A 18 -21.67 -9.73 -10.66
C ARG A 18 -20.39 -9.20 -10.03
N VAL A 19 -20.52 -8.14 -9.24
CA VAL A 19 -19.63 -8.00 -8.08
C VAL A 19 -20.05 -9.14 -7.16
N THR A 20 -19.40 -10.29 -7.27
CA THR A 20 -19.54 -11.35 -6.29
C THR A 20 -19.14 -10.74 -4.96
N ALA A 21 -20.12 -10.50 -4.08
CA ALA A 21 -19.87 -10.22 -2.68
C ALA A 21 -18.97 -11.36 -2.19
N ARG A 22 -17.67 -11.06 -2.01
CA ARG A 22 -16.75 -11.96 -1.35
C ARG A 22 -17.25 -12.00 0.09
N THR A 23 -18.15 -12.93 0.39
CA THR A 23 -18.58 -13.23 1.75
C THR A 23 -17.32 -13.44 2.56
N TRP A 24 -17.08 -12.55 3.52
CA TRP A 24 -15.96 -12.64 4.43
C TRP A 24 -16.12 -13.97 5.18
N ARG A 25 -15.33 -14.99 4.80
CA ARG A 25 -15.25 -16.20 5.62
C ARG A 25 -14.48 -15.77 6.86
N ALA A 26 -15.15 -15.81 8.01
CA ALA A 26 -14.45 -15.72 9.28
C ALA A 26 -13.33 -16.77 9.25
N PRO A 27 -12.06 -16.37 9.41
CA PRO A 27 -10.98 -17.35 9.47
C PRO A 27 -11.31 -18.30 10.61
N SER A 28 -11.36 -19.59 10.31
CA SER A 28 -11.59 -20.65 11.29
C SER A 28 -10.51 -20.55 12.37
N SER A 29 -10.90 -20.09 13.55
CA SER A 29 -10.13 -20.19 14.80
C SER A 29 -8.64 -19.77 14.71
N GLN A 30 -8.29 -18.77 13.90
CA GLN A 30 -7.02 -18.07 14.11
C GLN A 30 -7.22 -17.22 15.36
N GLN A 31 -6.58 -17.64 16.45
CA GLN A 31 -6.53 -16.88 17.69
C GLN A 31 -6.09 -15.45 17.33
N MET A 32 -6.92 -14.45 17.63
CA MET A 32 -6.51 -13.06 17.49
C MET A 32 -5.22 -12.89 18.29
N VAL A 33 -4.11 -12.65 17.60
CA VAL A 33 -2.81 -12.36 18.24
C VAL A 33 -2.90 -11.08 19.07
N LEU A 34 -3.81 -10.18 18.69
CA LEU A 34 -4.06 -8.92 19.37
C LEU A 34 -4.85 -9.11 20.67
N ASN A 35 -4.33 -8.56 21.77
CA ASN A 35 -5.07 -8.37 23.02
C ASN A 35 -5.68 -6.95 23.05
N PRO A 36 -7.02 -6.79 22.98
CA PRO A 36 -7.66 -5.48 22.92
C PRO A 36 -7.36 -4.58 24.12
N SER A 37 -7.29 -5.14 25.34
CA SER A 37 -7.00 -4.40 26.56
C SER A 37 -5.57 -3.88 26.62
N LYS A 38 -4.60 -4.59 26.01
CA LYS A 38 -3.23 -4.08 25.87
C LYS A 38 -3.14 -3.04 24.76
N ALA A 39 -3.86 -3.23 23.67
CA ALA A 39 -3.92 -2.30 22.55
C ALA A 39 -4.48 -0.93 22.96
N SER A 40 -5.59 -0.91 23.71
CA SER A 40 -6.18 0.35 24.19
C SER A 40 -5.23 1.12 25.11
N LYS A 41 -4.52 0.42 26.01
CA LYS A 41 -3.49 1.02 26.87
C LYS A 41 -2.34 1.63 26.06
N ALA A 42 -1.85 0.92 25.04
CA ALA A 42 -0.80 1.43 24.17
C ALA A 42 -1.24 2.68 23.40
N LEU A 43 -2.50 2.73 22.94
CA LEU A 43 -3.05 3.92 22.27
C LEU A 43 -3.14 5.12 23.21
N ILE A 44 -3.63 4.92 24.45
CA ILE A 44 -3.70 5.99 25.46
C ILE A 44 -2.30 6.48 25.81
N GLU A 45 -1.35 5.56 26.02
CA GLU A 45 0.05 5.91 26.30
C GLU A 45 0.66 6.73 25.16
N VAL A 46 0.39 6.36 23.91
CA VAL A 46 0.92 7.08 22.75
C VAL A 46 0.27 8.45 22.59
N ALA A 47 -1.02 8.59 22.91
CA ALA A 47 -1.73 9.87 22.90
C ALA A 47 -1.23 10.85 23.97
N SER A 48 -0.62 10.36 25.06
CA SER A 48 -0.03 11.23 26.10
C SER A 48 1.42 11.64 25.81
N ARG A 49 2.04 11.15 24.73
CA ARG A 49 3.39 11.56 24.35
C ARG A 49 3.39 12.91 23.64
N PRO A 50 4.38 13.78 23.88
CA PRO A 50 4.50 15.06 23.17
C PRO A 50 4.58 14.93 21.65
N THR A 51 5.15 13.81 21.18
CA THR A 51 5.28 13.48 19.75
C THR A 51 4.61 12.14 19.47
N MET A 52 3.48 12.20 18.77
CA MET A 52 2.71 11.01 18.39
C MET A 52 3.17 10.45 17.04
N PRO A 53 3.38 9.13 16.90
CA PRO A 53 3.71 8.52 15.61
C PRO A 53 2.53 8.58 14.65
N LEU A 54 2.81 8.75 13.35
CA LEU A 54 1.80 8.71 12.30
C LEU A 54 1.14 7.33 12.16
N ARG A 55 1.89 6.26 12.43
CA ARG A 55 1.42 4.86 12.37
C ARG A 55 2.03 4.08 13.52
N LEU A 56 1.21 3.26 14.20
CA LEU A 56 1.63 2.39 15.29
C LEU A 56 1.16 0.95 15.03
N PRO A 57 2.07 0.02 14.66
CA PRO A 57 1.74 -1.40 14.60
C PRO A 57 1.47 -1.94 16.00
N LEU A 58 0.29 -2.52 16.23
CA LEU A 58 -0.15 -3.00 17.54
C LEU A 58 0.16 -4.50 17.81
N THR A 59 0.66 -5.21 16.81
CA THR A 59 1.07 -6.61 16.92
C THR A 59 2.48 -6.81 16.39
N THR A 60 3.18 -7.83 16.89
CA THR A 60 4.50 -8.24 16.40
C THR A 60 4.44 -8.60 14.92
N GLU A 61 3.40 -9.30 14.48
CA GLU A 61 3.19 -9.64 13.07
C GLU A 61 3.07 -8.39 12.20
N ALA A 62 2.21 -7.43 12.58
CA ALA A 62 2.06 -6.18 11.84
C ALA A 62 3.39 -5.41 11.78
N TYR A 63 4.12 -5.35 12.89
CA TYR A 63 5.44 -4.73 12.93
C TYR A 63 6.42 -5.41 11.97
N CYS A 64 6.53 -6.75 12.01
CA CYS A 64 7.43 -7.51 11.15
C CYS A 64 7.07 -7.35 9.67
N LEU A 65 5.78 -7.42 9.32
CA LEU A 65 5.31 -7.25 7.94
C LEU A 65 5.64 -5.86 7.41
N ILE A 66 5.35 -4.82 8.17
CA ILE A 66 5.64 -3.43 7.78
C ILE A 66 7.15 -3.23 7.64
N LYS A 67 7.94 -3.69 8.62
CA LYS A 67 9.40 -3.57 8.59
C LYS A 67 9.99 -4.31 7.39
N MET A 68 9.62 -5.56 7.19
CA MET A 68 10.10 -6.36 6.06
C MET A 68 9.79 -5.68 4.73
N LYS A 69 8.55 -5.21 4.54
CA LYS A 69 8.16 -4.53 3.31
C LYS A 69 8.96 -3.24 3.10
N ALA A 70 9.12 -2.43 4.15
CA ALA A 70 9.92 -1.21 4.08
C ALA A 70 11.38 -1.51 3.71
N THR A 71 12.00 -2.51 4.35
CA THR A 71 13.38 -2.93 4.03
C THR A 71 13.51 -3.40 2.58
N MET A 72 12.56 -4.22 2.09
CA MET A 72 12.58 -4.68 0.69
C MET A 72 12.40 -3.52 -0.29
N THR A 73 11.50 -2.58 0.03
CA THR A 73 11.28 -1.40 -0.81
C THR A 73 12.52 -0.51 -0.86
N LEU A 74 13.21 -0.32 0.26
CA LEU A 74 14.48 0.43 0.28
C LEU A 74 15.56 -0.30 -0.53
N ALA A 75 15.70 -1.61 -0.38
CA ALA A 75 16.67 -2.38 -1.15
C ALA A 75 16.42 -2.28 -2.67
N GLN A 76 15.16 -2.35 -3.09
CA GLN A 76 14.78 -2.15 -4.50
C GLN A 76 15.02 -0.71 -4.95
N LEU A 77 14.75 0.29 -4.11
CA LEU A 77 15.03 1.68 -4.44
C LEU A 77 16.52 1.89 -4.77
N GLU A 78 17.40 1.33 -3.94
CA GLU A 78 18.85 1.43 -4.13
C GLU A 78 19.34 0.67 -5.37
N GLU A 79 18.81 -0.53 -5.61
CA GLU A 79 19.12 -1.34 -6.80
C GLU A 79 18.82 -0.57 -8.10
N TRP A 80 17.70 0.14 -8.12
CA TRP A 80 17.21 0.86 -9.30
C TRP A 80 17.49 2.37 -9.27
N ALA A 81 18.31 2.82 -8.32
CA ALA A 81 18.67 4.23 -8.17
C ALA A 81 19.33 4.81 -9.43
N PRO A 82 20.30 4.16 -10.10
CA PRO A 82 20.93 4.71 -11.30
C PRO A 82 19.92 4.98 -12.44
N LEU A 83 18.99 4.04 -12.65
CA LEU A 83 17.93 4.21 -13.66
C LEU A 83 17.00 5.35 -13.27
N SER A 84 16.58 5.43 -12.01
CA SER A 84 15.73 6.51 -11.53
C SER A 84 16.40 7.87 -11.70
N HIS A 85 17.68 8.00 -11.33
CA HIS A 85 18.46 9.23 -11.49
C HIS A 85 18.72 9.61 -12.95
N SER A 86 18.78 8.64 -13.87
CA SER A 86 18.92 8.92 -15.30
C SER A 86 17.72 9.67 -15.90
N THR A 87 16.57 9.68 -15.21
CA THR A 87 15.36 10.40 -15.63
C THR A 87 15.30 11.84 -15.09
N ASN A 88 16.28 12.26 -14.29
CA ASN A 88 16.33 13.60 -13.75
C ASN A 88 16.54 14.63 -14.86
N LYS A 89 16.03 15.85 -14.64
CA LYS A 89 16.47 17.02 -15.40
C LYS A 89 17.94 17.29 -15.08
N ASP A 90 18.72 17.70 -16.08
CA ASP A 90 20.12 18.06 -15.89
C ASP A 90 20.31 19.07 -14.74
N GLY A 91 21.33 18.81 -13.92
CA GLY A 91 21.66 19.64 -12.75
C GLY A 91 20.84 19.37 -11.49
N VAL A 92 19.91 18.40 -11.50
CA VAL A 92 19.18 17.97 -10.28
C VAL A 92 20.00 16.94 -9.51
N ASP A 93 20.47 17.33 -8.32
CA ASP A 93 21.24 16.50 -7.40
C ASP A 93 20.37 15.91 -6.27
N GLN A 94 20.63 14.66 -5.91
CA GLN A 94 19.91 13.92 -4.88
C GLN A 94 20.01 14.61 -3.51
N ASN A 95 21.19 15.09 -3.11
CA ASN A 95 21.38 15.68 -1.78
C ASN A 95 20.59 16.98 -1.65
N THR A 96 20.52 17.76 -2.73
CA THR A 96 19.72 18.99 -2.81
C THR A 96 18.22 18.68 -2.61
N VAL A 97 17.73 17.63 -3.27
CA VAL A 97 16.34 17.17 -3.12
C VAL A 97 16.07 16.68 -1.69
N MET A 98 16.99 15.92 -1.11
CA MET A 98 16.85 15.40 0.26
C MET A 98 16.83 16.50 1.32
N GLN A 99 17.62 17.58 1.14
CA GLN A 99 17.57 18.74 2.03
C GLN A 99 16.19 19.41 2.01
N THR A 100 15.57 19.50 0.83
CA THR A 100 14.22 20.07 0.67
C THR A 100 13.18 19.26 1.46
N PHE A 101 13.17 17.94 1.33
CA PHE A 101 12.23 17.08 2.08
C PHE A 101 12.57 16.97 3.56
N GLY A 102 13.85 17.08 3.94
CA GLY A 102 14.29 17.07 5.33
C GLY A 102 13.85 18.32 6.11
N ALA A 103 13.69 19.46 5.44
CA ALA A 103 13.15 20.68 6.04
C ALA A 103 11.62 20.64 6.24
N VAL A 104 10.90 19.84 5.44
CA VAL A 104 9.42 19.73 5.51
C VAL A 104 8.94 18.77 6.60
N ASN A 105 9.79 17.82 7.02
CA ASN A 105 9.42 16.75 7.96
C ASN A 105 9.96 16.93 9.39
N ARG A 106 10.45 18.13 9.75
CA ARG A 106 10.83 18.51 11.13
C ARG A 106 9.75 19.38 11.75
#